data_AF-A0A7C6JLQ5-F1
#
_entry.id   AF-A0A7C6JLQ5-F1
#
_cell.length_a   1.000
_cell.length_b   1.000
_cell.length_c   1.000
_cell.angle_alpha   90.00
_cell.angle_beta   90.00
_cell.angle_gamma   90.00
#
_symmetry.space_group_name_H-M   'P 1'
#
loop_
_entity.id
_entity.type
_entity.pdbx_description
1 polymer ?
#
loop_
_entity_poly.entity_id
_entity_poly.type
_entity_poly.pdbx_seq_one_letter_code
_entity_poly.pdbx_strand_id
1 'polypeptide(L)' 'MKKTIIKVGYSVRKEIMAALGVTYPTIRKALNGTSDTELAKKIRAAALAKGGVELKIVEK' A
#
# COMPACT_ATOMS: atom_id res chain seq x y z
N MET A 1 15.98 -9.08 -0.28
CA MET A 1 15.42 -7.74 -0.62
C MET A 1 14.64 -7.25 0.58
N LYS A 2 14.89 -6.04 1.11
CA LYS A 2 14.14 -5.50 2.25
C LYS A 2 12.67 -5.33 1.86
N LYS A 3 11.79 -6.15 2.42
CA LYS A 3 10.36 -6.11 2.14
C LYS A 3 9.71 -5.07 3.04
N THR A 4 9.27 -3.96 2.45
CA THR A 4 8.51 -2.92 3.17
C THR A 4 7.03 -3.19 3.00
N ILE A 5 6.29 -3.28 4.11
CA ILE A 5 4.84 -3.44 4.13
C ILE A 5 4.22 -2.18 4.71
N ILE A 6 3.25 -1.60 4.03
CA ILE A 6 2.44 -0.49 4.54
C ILE A 6 1.16 -1.05 5.15
N LYS A 7 0.97 -0.84 6.44
CA LYS A 7 -0.31 -1.12 7.12
C LYS A 7 -1.17 0.14 7.16
N VAL A 8 -2.39 -0.02 6.65
CA VAL A 8 -3.47 0.96 6.73
C VAL A 8 -4.76 0.30 7.19
N GLY A 9 -5.61 1.07 7.86
CA GLY A 9 -6.95 0.68 8.27
C GLY A 9 -7.85 0.31 7.08
N TYR A 10 -8.92 -0.44 7.36
CA TYR A 10 -9.83 -0.94 6.32
C TYR A 10 -10.58 0.18 5.57
N SER A 11 -11.01 1.23 6.28
CA SER A 11 -11.66 2.41 5.70
C SER A 11 -10.74 3.12 4.69
N VAL A 12 -9.49 3.36 5.08
CA VAL A 12 -8.47 3.99 4.22
C VAL A 12 -8.25 3.18 2.94
N ARG A 13 -8.24 1.84 3.03
CA ARG A 13 -8.15 0.99 1.82
C ARG A 13 -9.32 1.23 0.87
N LYS A 14 -10.55 1.26 1.39
CA LYS A 14 -11.75 1.53 0.58
C LYS A 14 -11.69 2.91 -0.09
N GLU A 15 -11.26 3.93 0.65
CA GLU A 15 -11.13 5.27 0.10
C GLU A 15 -10.08 5.32 -1.03
N ILE A 16 -8.94 4.65 -0.85
CA ILE A 16 -7.90 4.57 -1.90
C ILE A 16 -8.43 3.78 -3.11
N MET A 17 -9.22 2.72 -2.89
CA MET A 17 -9.86 1.97 -3.98
C MET A 17 -10.77 2.87 -4.81
N ALA A 18 -11.64 3.63 -4.14
CA ALA A 18 -12.56 4.54 -4.79
C ALA A 18 -11.83 5.68 -5.52
N ALA A 19 -10.83 6.29 -4.87
CA ALA A 19 -10.09 7.41 -5.42
C ALA A 19 -9.23 7.04 -6.66
N LEU A 20 -8.70 5.82 -6.71
CA LEU A 20 -7.83 5.36 -7.79
C LEU A 20 -8.52 4.39 -8.77
N GLY A 21 -9.79 4.02 -8.52
CA GLY A 21 -10.52 3.07 -9.35
C GLY A 21 -9.89 1.66 -9.37
N VAL A 22 -9.27 1.25 -8.26
CA VAL A 22 -8.51 -0.02 -8.18
C VAL A 22 -9.21 -1.07 -7.33
N THR A 23 -8.94 -2.35 -7.62
CA THR A 23 -9.47 -3.48 -6.85
C THR A 23 -8.64 -3.74 -5.59
N TYR A 24 -9.28 -4.41 -4.61
CA TYR A 24 -8.65 -4.75 -3.34
C TYR A 24 -7.35 -5.60 -3.50
N PRO A 25 -7.29 -6.60 -4.40
CA PRO A 25 -6.05 -7.33 -4.65
C PRO A 25 -4.90 -6.43 -5.11
N THR A 26 -5.18 -5.42 -5.94
CA THR A 26 -4.17 -4.46 -6.43
C THR A 26 -3.61 -3.62 -5.29
N ILE A 27 -4.47 -3.09 -4.42
CA ILE A 27 -4.03 -2.38 -3.22
C ILE A 27 -3.20 -3.30 -2.32
N ARG A 28 -3.67 -4.51 -2.05
CA ARG A 28 -2.96 -5.47 -1.20
C ARG A 28 -1.55 -5.75 -1.74
N LYS A 29 -1.41 -5.94 -3.05
CA LYS A 29 -0.10 -6.15 -3.70
C LYS A 29 0.81 -4.92 -3.57
N ALA A 30 0.27 -3.72 -3.82
CA ALA A 30 1.03 -2.48 -3.70
C ALA A 30 1.50 -2.20 -2.26
N LEU A 31 0.61 -2.36 -1.27
CA LEU A 31 0.92 -2.15 0.14
C LEU A 31 1.92 -3.17 0.68
N ASN A 32 1.88 -4.42 0.19
CA ASN A 32 2.84 -5.46 0.58
C ASN A 32 4.18 -5.36 -0.16
N GLY A 33 4.36 -4.35 -1.02
CA GLY A 33 5.58 -4.16 -1.81
C GLY A 33 5.84 -5.26 -2.84
N THR A 34 4.80 -5.99 -3.29
CA THR A 34 4.96 -7.07 -4.29
C THR A 34 4.81 -6.57 -5.74
N SER A 35 4.61 -5.27 -5.95
CA SER A 35 4.55 -4.63 -7.27
C SER A 35 5.21 -3.25 -7.18
N ASP A 36 6.00 -2.89 -8.20
CA ASP A 36 6.68 -1.58 -8.28
C ASP A 36 6.20 -0.70 -9.45
N THR A 37 5.01 -0.99 -9.96
CA THR A 37 4.38 -0.14 -10.99
C THR A 37 4.15 1.29 -10.47
N GLU A 38 4.01 2.26 -11.39
CA GLU A 38 3.66 3.63 -11.02
C GLU A 38 2.35 3.70 -10.21
N LEU A 39 1.38 2.86 -10.56
CA LEU A 39 0.14 2.72 -9.81
C LEU A 39 0.40 2.25 -8.37
N ALA A 40 1.29 1.26 -8.18
CA ALA A 40 1.67 0.81 -6.84
C ALA A 40 2.40 1.91 -6.05
N LYS A 41 3.24 2.73 -6.70
CA LYS A 41 3.88 3.90 -6.07
C LYS A 41 2.84 4.93 -5.61
N LYS A 42 1.84 5.25 -6.46
CA LYS A 42 0.71 6.13 -6.10
C LYS A 42 -0.11 5.59 -4.93
N ILE A 43 -0.42 4.29 -4.93
CA ILE A 43 -1.14 3.64 -3.82
C ILE A 43 -0.36 3.75 -2.51
N ARG A 44 0.96 3.48 -2.53
CA ARG A 44 1.82 3.59 -1.34
C ARG A 44 1.87 5.03 -0.82
N ALA A 45 2.06 6.01 -1.71
CA ALA A 45 2.07 7.43 -1.35
C ALA A 45 0.73 7.87 -0.74
N ALA A 46 -0.40 7.48 -1.35
CA ALA A 46 -1.73 7.79 -0.81
C ALA A 46 -1.97 7.12 0.56
N ALA A 47 -1.49 5.89 0.75
CA ALA A 47 -1.59 5.19 2.02
C ALA A 47 -0.79 5.89 3.12
N LEU A 48 0.43 6.34 2.83
CA LEU A 48 1.26 7.11 3.76
C LEU A 48 0.63 8.45 4.13
N ALA A 49 0.13 9.19 3.14
CA ALA A 49 -0.52 10.49 3.36
C ALA A 49 -1.76 10.40 4.26
N LYS A 50 -2.43 9.24 4.27
CA LYS A 50 -3.60 8.95 5.13
C LYS A 50 -3.25 8.31 6.48
N GLY A 51 -1.99 8.37 6.90
CA GLY A 51 -1.54 7.85 8.19
C GLY A 51 -1.18 6.37 8.18
N GLY A 52 -0.88 5.79 7.02
CA GLY A 52 -0.34 4.45 6.91
C GLY A 52 1.05 4.32 7.52
N VAL A 53 1.33 3.17 8.14
CA VAL A 53 2.61 2.89 8.80
C VAL A 53 3.44 1.96 7.94
N GLU A 54 4.67 2.38 7.60
CA GLU A 54 5.67 1.53 6.96
C GLU A 54 6.36 0.61 7.97
N LEU A 55 6.29 -0.69 7.72
CA LEU A 55 6.98 -1.73 8.46
C LEU A 55 8.09 -2.30 7.59
N LYS A 56 9.34 -2.14 8.03
CA LYS A 56 10.51 -2.76 7.40
C LYS A 56 10.67 -4.16 8.00
N ILE A 57 10.49 -5.19 7.20
CA ILE A 57 10.83 -6.55 7.62
C ILE A 57 12.35 -6.67 7.63
N VAL A 58 12.92 -6.75 8.82
CA VAL A 58 14.31 -7.14 9.02
C VAL A 58 14.30 -8.66 9.14
N GLU A 59 14.75 -9.36 8.11
CA GLU A 59 15.06 -10.78 8.22
C GLU A 59 16.24 -10.90 9.19
N LYS A 60 16.06 -11.69 10.25
CA LYS A 60 17.06 -11.94 11.30
C LYS A 60 17.90 -13.15 10.95
#